data_AF-A0A3M3ZCW7-F1
#
_entry.id   AF-A0A3M3ZCW7-F1
#
_cell.length_a   1.000
_cell.length_b   1.000
_cell.length_c   1.000
_cell.angle_alpha   90.00
_cell.angle_beta   90.00
_cell.angle_gamma   90.00
#
_symmetry.space_group_name_H-M   'P 1'
#
loop_
_entity.id
_entity.type
_entity.pdbx_description
1 polymer ?
#
loop_
_entity_poly.entity_id
_entity_poly.type
_entity_poly.pdbx_seq_one_letter_code
_entity_poly.pdbx_strand_id
1 'polypeptide(L)'
;MLFRFEASTFVNNTKAETDNGDYDAGTRAELAQLRNLHPEIAHWGDIALFFAWNGYSEDCWMSSWHYIAQRNENFLNYLCWKQTRGEYPRGAGDEIADEASEWKASAIQ
;
A
#
# COMPACT_ATOMS: atom_id res chain seq x y z
N MET A 1 3.79 -17.93 11.57
CA MET A 1 4.57 -16.79 11.04
C MET A 1 3.58 -15.67 10.78
N LEU A 2 3.86 -14.47 11.30
CA LEU A 2 3.06 -13.27 11.05
C LEU A 2 3.28 -12.84 9.59
N PHE A 3 2.23 -12.49 8.86
CA PHE A 3 2.39 -11.87 7.54
C PHE A 3 3.06 -10.51 7.71
N ARG A 4 4.12 -10.25 6.94
CA ARG A 4 4.84 -8.97 6.94
C ARG A 4 4.76 -8.36 5.55
N PHE A 5 4.30 -7.12 5.49
CA PHE A 5 4.31 -6.34 4.26
C PHE A 5 5.74 -5.89 3.93
N GLU A 6 6.21 -6.28 2.76
CA GLU A 6 7.55 -6.03 2.24
C GLU A 6 7.51 -4.87 1.22
N ALA A 7 8.14 -3.76 1.58
CA ALA A 7 8.17 -2.54 0.76
C ALA A 7 8.85 -2.77 -0.61
N SER A 8 9.79 -3.72 -0.71
CA SER A 8 10.44 -4.13 -1.97
C SER A 8 9.47 -4.57 -3.05
N THR A 9 8.25 -4.98 -2.69
CA THR A 9 7.19 -5.30 -3.67
C THR A 9 6.81 -4.06 -4.50
N PHE A 10 7.00 -2.85 -3.96
CA PHE A 10 6.53 -1.59 -4.51
C PHE A 10 7.63 -0.60 -4.88
N VAL A 11 8.88 -0.87 -4.51
CA VAL A 11 10.04 -0.07 -4.91
C VAL A 11 10.92 -0.87 -5.86
N ASN A 12 11.50 -0.19 -6.85
CA ASN A 12 12.44 -0.83 -7.77
C ASN A 12 13.87 -0.78 -7.21
N ASN A 13 14.80 -1.52 -7.84
CA ASN A 13 16.19 -1.67 -7.42
C ASN A 13 17.00 -0.36 -7.31
N THR A 14 16.44 0.79 -7.71
CA THR A 14 17.10 2.10 -7.66
C THR A 14 16.65 2.97 -6.48
N LYS A 15 15.65 2.54 -5.70
CA LYS A 15 15.11 3.28 -4.54
C LYS A 15 15.07 2.38 -3.31
N ALA A 16 15.54 2.87 -2.16
CA ALA A 16 15.54 2.09 -0.93
C ALA A 16 14.13 2.05 -0.29
N GLU A 17 13.80 0.91 0.32
CA GLU A 17 12.51 0.66 0.99
C GLU A 17 12.16 1.66 2.10
N THR A 18 13.18 2.25 2.72
CA THR A 18 13.07 3.22 3.81
C THR A 18 13.37 4.65 3.37
N ASP A 19 13.56 4.89 2.08
CA ASP A 19 13.82 6.23 1.54
C ASP A 19 12.51 7.03 1.53
N ASN A 20 12.58 8.26 2.04
CA ASN A 20 11.44 9.17 2.06
C ASN A 20 11.33 10.01 0.78
N GLY A 21 12.36 10.01 -0.06
CA GLY A 21 12.37 10.82 -1.27
C GLY A 21 12.31 12.32 -0.99
N ASP A 22 12.09 13.10 -2.04
CA ASP A 22 11.96 14.55 -1.97
C ASP A 22 10.56 14.98 -2.42
N TYR A 23 9.59 14.80 -1.53
CA TYR A 23 8.20 15.22 -1.72
C TYR A 23 7.94 16.58 -1.09
N ASP A 24 6.99 17.35 -1.63
CA ASP A 24 6.53 18.59 -1.03
C ASP A 24 5.74 18.36 0.27
N ALA A 25 5.48 19.44 1.01
CA ALA A 25 4.82 19.37 2.31
C ALA A 25 3.40 18.78 2.26
N GLY A 26 2.66 19.00 1.16
CA GLY A 26 1.32 18.46 0.96
C GLY A 26 1.37 16.94 0.79
N THR A 27 2.20 16.45 -0.13
CA THR A 27 2.39 15.01 -0.31
C THR A 27 2.92 14.33 0.95
N ARG A 28 3.87 14.94 1.68
CA ARG A 28 4.34 14.40 2.96
C ARG A 28 3.23 14.29 4.01
N ALA A 29 2.31 15.25 4.06
CA ALA A 29 1.18 15.21 4.98
C ALA A 29 0.23 14.05 4.64
N GLU A 30 -0.07 13.82 3.36
CA GLU A 30 -0.89 12.69 2.92
C GLU A 30 -0.22 11.34 3.21
N LEU A 31 1.08 11.21 2.96
CA LEU A 31 1.83 9.99 3.27
C LEU A 31 1.92 9.71 4.78
N ALA A 32 2.09 10.76 5.60
CA ALA A 32 2.00 10.64 7.05
C ALA A 32 0.60 10.20 7.51
N GLN A 33 -0.46 10.72 6.89
CA GLN A 33 -1.83 10.29 7.16
C GLN A 33 -2.03 8.81 6.77
N LEU A 34 -1.58 8.40 5.58
CA LEU A 34 -1.65 7.01 5.13
C LEU A 34 -0.96 6.07 6.11
N ARG A 35 0.25 6.45 6.57
CA ARG A 35 1.03 5.70 7.55
C ARG A 35 0.29 5.56 8.89
N ASN A 36 -0.30 6.64 9.38
CA ASN A 36 -1.03 6.64 10.65
C ASN A 36 -2.28 5.74 10.60
N LEU A 37 -2.93 5.64 9.43
CA LEU A 37 -4.13 4.81 9.24
C LEU A 37 -3.81 3.32 9.07
N HIS A 38 -2.58 2.99 8.67
CA HIS A 38 -2.13 1.63 8.33
C HIS A 38 -0.83 1.27 9.10
N PRO A 39 -0.90 1.00 10.41
CA PRO A 39 0.26 0.62 11.22
C PRO A 39 1.02 -0.61 10.69
N GLU A 40 0.38 -1.47 9.92
CA GLU A 40 0.97 -2.66 9.30
C GLU A 40 2.12 -2.34 8.33
N ILE A 41 2.16 -1.11 7.81
CA ILE A 41 3.19 -0.59 6.90
C ILE A 41 3.90 0.64 7.48
N ALA A 42 3.81 0.88 8.79
CA ALA A 42 4.41 2.06 9.42
C ALA A 42 5.94 2.12 9.29
N HIS A 43 6.59 0.97 9.10
CA HIS A 43 8.03 0.85 8.88
C HIS A 43 8.48 1.22 7.46
N TRP A 44 7.56 1.48 6.53
CA TRP A 44 7.88 1.82 5.15
C TRP A 44 8.30 3.29 5.01
N GLY A 45 9.26 3.54 4.10
CA GLY A 45 9.62 4.88 3.65
C GLY A 45 8.52 5.52 2.80
N ASP A 46 8.51 6.85 2.72
CA ASP A 46 7.50 7.61 1.96
C ASP A 46 7.47 7.21 0.47
N ILE A 47 8.60 6.82 -0.13
CA ILE A 47 8.62 6.35 -1.53
C ILE A 47 7.77 5.10 -1.73
N ALA A 48 7.92 4.11 -0.84
CA ALA A 48 7.19 2.85 -0.93
C ALA A 48 5.69 3.08 -0.72
N LEU A 49 5.33 3.92 0.26
CA LEU A 49 3.95 4.33 0.51
C LEU A 49 3.33 5.04 -0.71
N PHE A 50 4.08 5.95 -1.33
CA PHE A 50 3.63 6.67 -2.51
C PHE A 50 3.32 5.73 -3.66
N PHE A 51 4.26 4.86 -4.04
CA PHE A 51 4.04 3.93 -5.15
C PHE A 51 2.94 2.92 -4.87
N ALA A 52 2.85 2.43 -3.65
CA ALA A 52 1.80 1.50 -3.25
C ALA A 52 0.40 2.11 -3.36
N TRP A 53 0.21 3.33 -2.83
CA TRP A 53 -1.09 4.00 -2.88
C TRP A 53 -1.45 4.48 -4.28
N ASN A 54 -0.49 4.99 -5.05
CA ASN A 54 -0.68 5.37 -6.45
C ASN A 54 -1.07 4.14 -7.28
N GLY A 55 -0.37 3.01 -7.10
CA GLY A 55 -0.68 1.74 -7.79
C GLY A 55 -2.08 1.23 -7.44
N TYR A 56 -2.44 1.24 -6.16
CA TYR A 56 -3.81 0.91 -5.73
C TYR A 56 -4.86 1.84 -6.37
N SER A 57 -4.58 3.14 -6.41
CA SER A 57 -5.47 4.14 -7.01
C SER A 57 -5.70 3.90 -8.51
N GLU A 58 -4.63 3.56 -9.23
CA GLU A 58 -4.67 3.29 -10.66
C GLU A 58 -5.32 1.94 -10.97
N ASP A 59 -4.95 0.90 -10.24
CA ASP A 59 -5.45 -0.45 -10.46
C ASP A 59 -6.92 -0.62 -10.06
N CYS A 60 -7.41 0.13 -9.06
CA CYS A 60 -8.81 0.02 -8.63
C CYS A 60 -9.72 1.01 -9.37
N TRP A 61 -9.30 2.26 -9.57
CA TRP A 61 -10.17 3.33 -10.08
C TRP A 61 -9.61 4.08 -11.29
N MET A 62 -8.49 3.64 -11.84
CA MET A 62 -7.83 4.31 -12.99
C MET A 62 -7.53 5.79 -12.71
N SER A 63 -7.28 6.14 -11.45
CA SER A 63 -6.91 7.49 -11.01
C SER A 63 -5.45 7.52 -10.56
N SER A 64 -4.75 8.65 -10.75
CA SER A 64 -3.36 8.79 -10.31
C SER A 64 -3.24 8.83 -8.78
N TRP A 65 -4.19 9.40 -8.06
CA TRP A 65 -4.13 9.47 -6.61
C TRP A 65 -5.53 9.60 -6.01
N HIS A 66 -5.94 8.61 -5.22
CA HIS A 66 -7.22 8.66 -4.52
C HIS A 66 -7.08 9.35 -3.17
N TYR A 67 -8.12 10.07 -2.74
CA TYR A 67 -8.12 10.78 -1.47
C TYR A 67 -8.06 9.80 -0.28
N ILE A 68 -7.19 10.09 0.69
CA ILE A 68 -7.02 9.29 1.90
C ILE A 68 -7.92 9.89 2.99
N ALA A 69 -9.08 9.29 3.22
CA ALA A 69 -10.02 9.77 4.25
C ALA A 69 -9.93 8.98 5.56
N GLN A 70 -9.78 7.66 5.45
CA GLN A 70 -9.91 6.71 6.54
C GLN A 70 -9.06 5.47 6.29
N ARG A 71 -8.92 4.62 7.32
CA ARG A 71 -8.29 3.31 7.18
C ARG A 71 -9.00 2.51 6.10
N ASN A 72 -8.22 1.91 5.21
CA ASN A 72 -8.71 1.16 4.06
C ASN A 72 -8.12 -0.25 4.09
N GLU A 73 -8.93 -1.24 4.45
CA GLU A 73 -8.49 -2.64 4.47
C GLU A 73 -8.35 -3.22 3.07
N ASN A 74 -9.09 -2.71 2.09
CA ASN A 74 -8.94 -3.12 0.69
C ASN A 74 -7.59 -2.68 0.13
N PHE A 75 -7.04 -1.57 0.62
CA PHE A 75 -5.65 -1.20 0.35
C PHE A 75 -4.67 -2.24 0.91
N LEU A 76 -4.81 -2.67 2.16
CA LEU A 76 -3.93 -3.71 2.75
C LEU A 76 -4.08 -5.07 2.04
N ASN A 77 -5.31 -5.41 1.67
CA ASN A 77 -5.61 -6.57 0.85
C ASN A 77 -4.93 -6.49 -0.53
N TYR A 78 -4.97 -5.32 -1.18
CA TYR A 78 -4.24 -5.07 -2.43
C TYR A 78 -2.73 -5.26 -2.25
N LEU A 79 -2.16 -4.76 -1.15
CA LEU A 79 -0.73 -4.97 -0.86
C LEU A 79 -0.40 -6.46 -0.71
N CYS A 80 -1.26 -7.19 0.00
CA CYS A 80 -1.13 -8.63 0.19
C CYS A 80 -1.23 -9.37 -1.14
N TRP A 81 -2.16 -8.99 -2.01
CA TRP A 81 -2.30 -9.54 -3.35
C TRP A 81 -1.02 -9.34 -4.15
N LYS A 82 -0.52 -8.10 -4.24
CA LYS A 82 0.68 -7.78 -5.03
C LYS A 82 1.89 -8.59 -4.56
N GLN A 83 2.04 -8.80 -3.26
CA GLN A 83 3.14 -9.57 -2.68
C GLN A 83 3.01 -11.09 -2.86
N THR A 84 1.79 -11.63 -2.90
CA THR A 84 1.54 -13.09 -2.92
C THR A 84 1.18 -13.65 -4.29
N ARG A 85 0.53 -12.84 -5.12
CA ARG A 85 -0.06 -13.21 -6.42
C ARG A 85 0.56 -12.45 -7.59
N GLY A 86 1.26 -11.34 -7.33
CA GLY A 86 1.97 -10.57 -8.35
C GLY A 86 1.13 -9.43 -8.93
N GLU A 87 0.74 -9.51 -10.21
CA GLU A 87 -0.01 -8.43 -10.84
C GLU A 87 -1.45 -8.35 -10.30
N TYR A 88 -1.94 -7.13 -10.09
CA TYR A 88 -3.34 -6.86 -9.75
C TYR A 88 -4.04 -6.40 -11.02
N PRO A 89 -5.21 -6.95 -11.38
CA PRO A 89 -5.86 -6.59 -12.63
C PRO A 89 -6.31 -5.12 -12.63
N ARG A 90 -5.91 -4.38 -13.67
CA ARG A 90 -6.24 -2.96 -13.83
C ARG A 90 -7.75 -2.76 -13.99
N GLY A 91 -8.31 -1.81 -13.25
CA GLY A 91 -9.73 -1.47 -13.24
C GLY A 91 -10.63 -2.50 -12.53
N ALA A 92 -10.07 -3.41 -11.73
CA ALA A 92 -10.85 -4.46 -11.09
C ALA A 92 -11.68 -4.00 -9.89
N GLY A 93 -11.50 -2.76 -9.46
CA GLY A 93 -12.07 -2.27 -8.21
C GLY A 93 -11.37 -2.85 -6.99
N ASP A 94 -11.87 -2.49 -5.82
CA ASP A 94 -11.31 -2.84 -4.52
C ASP A 94 -11.89 -4.14 -3.94
N GLU A 95 -13.04 -4.60 -4.43
CA GLU A 95 -13.72 -5.82 -3.97
C GLU A 95 -12.89 -7.09 -4.19
N ILE A 96 -12.19 -7.22 -5.32
CA ILE A 96 -11.40 -8.44 -5.59
C ILE A 96 -10.21 -8.58 -4.65
N ALA A 97 -9.78 -7.48 -4.00
CA ALA A 97 -8.68 -7.51 -3.06
C ALA A 97 -9.01 -8.42 -1.86
N ASP A 98 -10.29 -8.56 -1.47
CA ASP A 98 -10.72 -9.36 -0.31
C ASP A 98 -10.26 -10.82 -0.34
N GLU A 99 -10.00 -11.35 -1.53
CA GLU A 99 -9.41 -12.69 -1.72
C GLU A 99 -7.98 -12.81 -1.16
N ALA A 100 -7.29 -11.70 -0.92
CA ALA A 100 -5.93 -11.61 -0.39
C ALA A 100 -5.89 -11.03 1.04
N SER A 101 -6.64 -11.64 1.95
CA SER A 101 -6.75 -11.22 3.36
C SER A 101 -5.82 -11.99 4.33
N GLU A 102 -4.77 -12.65 3.82
CA GLU A 102 -3.85 -13.48 4.62
C GLU A 102 -3.16 -12.68 5.75
N TRP A 103 -3.00 -11.38 5.58
CA TRP A 103 -2.45 -10.49 6.60
C TRP A 103 -3.34 -10.42 7.87
N LYS A 104 -4.64 -10.68 7.75
CA LYS A 104 -5.59 -10.69 8.89
C LYS A 104 -5.51 -11.97 9.71
N ALA A 105 -5.11 -13.10 9.11
CA ALA A 105 -4.93 -14.36 9.84
C ALA A 105 -3.84 -14.27 10.92
N SER A 106 -3.08 -13.18 10.92
CA SER A 106 -2.01 -12.86 11.87
C SER A 106 -2.46 -11.99 13.06
N ALA A 107 -3.72 -11.52 13.10
CA ALA A 107 -4.22 -10.57 14.11
C ALA A 107 -4.88 -11.22 15.35
N ILE A 108 -4.85 -12.55 15.49
CA ILE A 108 -5.31 -13.24 16.71
C ILE A 108 -4.10 -13.46 17.63
N GLN A 109 -3.91 -12.54 18.57
CA GLN A 109 -3.25 -12.81 19.85
C GLN A 109 -4.06 -12.19 20.98
#